data_AF-A0A095V2P2-F1
#
_entry.id   AF-A0A095V2P2-F1
#
_cell.length_a   1.000
_cell.length_b   1.000
_cell.length_c   1.000
_cell.angle_alpha   90.00
_cell.angle_beta   90.00
_cell.angle_gamma   90.00
#
_symmetry.space_group_name_H-M   'P 1'
#
loop_
_entity.id
_entity.type
_entity.pdbx_description
1 polymer ?
#
loop_
_entity_poly.entity_id
_entity_poly.type
_entity_poly.pdbx_seq_one_letter_code
_entity_poly.pdbx_strand_id
1 'polypeptide(L)'
;MPKLKPGTIVPTREEDEAISRGIAADPDTYELGAADLKHMKKIGRPKAEVTKERITIRLSPDVLESFRATGNGWQTRVDAALRDWLKTHAPR
;
A
#
# COMPACT_ATOMS: atom_id res chain seq x y z
N MET A 1 7.94 15.78 -0.34
CA MET A 1 6.73 15.49 0.46
C MET A 1 5.54 15.40 -0.50
N PRO A 2 4.57 14.50 -0.28
CA PRO A 2 3.37 14.44 -1.12
C PRO A 2 2.66 15.80 -1.09
N LYS A 3 2.15 16.27 -2.24
CA LYS A 3 1.38 17.51 -2.29
C LYS A 3 0.04 17.31 -1.56
N LEU A 4 -0.34 18.29 -0.74
CA LEU A 4 -1.66 18.33 -0.12
C LEU A 4 -2.76 18.42 -1.19
N LYS A 5 -3.95 17.91 -0.87
CA LYS A 5 -5.09 17.96 -1.78
C LYS A 5 -5.52 19.42 -2.02
N PRO A 6 -5.99 19.79 -3.22
CA PRO A 6 -6.60 21.10 -3.44
C PRO A 6 -7.72 21.35 -2.42
N GLY A 7 -7.76 22.55 -1.82
CA GLY A 7 -8.73 22.91 -0.78
C GLY A 7 -8.37 22.47 0.64
N THR A 8 -7.15 21.97 0.89
CA THR A 8 -6.69 21.70 2.26
C THR A 8 -6.53 23.02 3.03
N ILE A 9 -7.29 23.19 4.10
CA ILE A 9 -7.19 24.34 5.01
C ILE A 9 -6.10 24.01 6.03
N VAL A 10 -5.10 24.88 6.13
CA VAL A 10 -4.07 24.83 7.16
C VAL A 10 -4.40 25.91 8.18
N PRO A 11 -4.51 25.58 9.48
CA PRO A 11 -4.80 26.59 10.50
C PRO A 11 -3.79 27.74 10.46
N THR A 12 -4.29 28.94 10.75
CA THR A 12 -3.45 30.09 11.05
C THR A 12 -2.88 29.98 12.46
N ARG A 13 -1.85 30.77 12.77
CA ARG A 13 -1.23 30.77 14.11
C ARG A 13 -2.22 31.10 15.23
N GLU A 14 -3.14 32.04 15.01
CA GLU A 14 -4.16 32.40 16.00
C GLU A 14 -5.14 31.25 16.25
N GLU A 15 -5.47 30.50 15.20
CA GLU A 15 -6.31 29.30 15.30
C GLU A 15 -5.57 28.16 16.02
N ASP A 16 -4.28 27.94 15.73
CA ASP A 16 -3.44 26.97 16.44
C ASP A 16 -3.34 27.26 17.94
N GLU A 17 -3.22 28.54 18.32
CA GLU A 17 -3.22 28.96 19.72
C GLU A 17 -4.57 28.71 20.38
N ALA A 18 -5.69 28.97 19.67
CA ALA A 18 -7.02 28.68 20.17
C ALA A 18 -7.25 27.18 20.38
N ILE A 19 -6.79 26.34 19.46
CA ILE A 19 -6.81 24.87 19.57
C ILE A 19 -5.99 24.43 20.79
N SER A 20 -4.79 24.96 20.95
CA SER A 20 -3.90 24.63 22.07
C SER A 20 -4.49 25.01 23.43
N ARG A 21 -5.14 26.18 23.53
CA ARG A 21 -5.86 26.59 24.75
C ARG A 21 -7.02 25.66 25.07
N GLY A 22 -7.77 25.24 24.05
CA GLY A 22 -8.89 24.30 24.22
C GLY A 22 -8.43 22.95 24.77
N ILE A 23 -7.34 22.42 24.20
CA ILE A 23 -6.71 21.18 24.68
C ILE A 23 -6.26 21.31 26.14
N ALA A 24 -5.57 22.40 26.49
CA ALA A 24 -5.05 22.61 27.85
C ALA A 24 -6.15 22.83 28.91
N ALA A 25 -7.33 23.31 28.50
CA ALA A 25 -8.46 23.55 29.40
C ALA A 25 -9.30 22.28 29.65
N ASP A 26 -9.11 21.22 28.86
CA ASP A 26 -9.84 19.97 28.97
C ASP A 26 -9.03 18.92 29.77
N PRO A 27 -9.41 18.62 31.02
CA PRO A 27 -8.70 17.65 31.86
C PRO A 27 -8.79 16.20 31.36
N ASP A 28 -9.74 15.88 30.47
CA ASP A 28 -9.91 14.55 29.90
C ASP A 28 -9.17 14.38 28.56
N THR A 29 -8.57 15.45 28.02
CA THR A 29 -7.82 15.37 26.77
C THR A 29 -6.50 14.61 26.97
N TYR A 30 -6.37 13.48 26.28
CA TYR A 30 -5.14 12.69 26.22
C TYR A 30 -4.28 13.11 25.03
N GLU A 31 -3.13 13.72 25.29
CA GLU A 31 -2.13 14.05 24.27
C GLU A 31 -1.14 12.89 24.06
N LEU A 32 -1.12 12.36 22.83
CA LEU A 32 -0.17 11.31 22.43
C LEU A 32 1.26 11.88 22.36
N GLY A 33 2.13 11.41 23.26
CA GLY A 33 3.53 11.79 23.27
C GLY A 33 4.39 10.98 22.29
N ALA A 34 5.62 11.43 22.04
CA ALA A 34 6.58 10.70 21.19
C ALA A 34 6.86 9.26 21.67
N ALA A 35 6.78 9.03 22.99
CA ALA A 35 6.89 7.71 23.58
C ALA A 35 5.70 6.80 23.19
N ASP A 36 4.49 7.33 23.17
CA ASP A 36 3.28 6.57 22.79
C ASP A 36 3.31 6.19 21.32
N LEU A 37 3.71 7.14 20.46
CA LEU A 37 3.84 6.90 19.01
C LEU A 37 4.85 5.79 18.70
N LYS A 38 5.91 5.63 19.50
CA LYS A 38 6.91 4.57 19.30
C LYS A 38 6.34 3.17 19.55
N HIS A 39 5.34 3.05 20.42
CA HIS A 39 4.70 1.78 20.78
C HIS A 39 3.48 1.47 19.90
N MET A 40 2.98 2.44 19.12
CA MET A 40 1.91 2.20 18.17
C MET A 40 2.38 1.30 17.02
N LYS A 41 1.85 0.08 16.99
CA LYS A 41 2.10 -0.90 15.93
C LYS A 41 1.48 -0.38 14.61
N LYS A 42 2.25 -0.38 13.52
CA LYS A 42 1.72 -0.05 12.19
C LYS A 42 0.59 -1.02 11.85
N ILE A 43 -0.65 -0.52 11.82
CA ILE A 43 -1.85 -1.28 11.42
C ILE A 43 -1.82 -1.43 9.90
N GLY A 44 -1.00 -2.36 9.42
CA GLY A 44 -0.92 -2.75 8.02
C GLY A 44 -1.00 -4.26 7.91
N ARG A 45 -1.37 -4.76 6.71
CA ARG A 45 -1.26 -6.18 6.42
C ARG A 45 0.19 -6.63 6.71
N PRO A 46 0.41 -7.75 7.42
CA PRO A 46 1.74 -8.27 7.64
C PRO A 46 2.47 -8.43 6.30
N LYS A 47 3.77 -8.12 6.28
CA LYS A 47 4.59 -8.31 5.10
C LYS A 47 4.54 -9.80 4.72
N ALA A 48 4.21 -10.09 3.47
CA ALA A 48 4.24 -11.47 2.98
C ALA A 48 5.68 -12.02 3.09
N GLU A 49 5.82 -13.22 3.63
CA GLU A 49 7.12 -13.89 3.83
C GLU A 49 7.77 -14.25 2.49
N VAL A 50 6.95 -14.63 1.50
CA VAL A 50 7.38 -14.87 0.12
C VAL A 50 6.68 -13.87 -0.80
N THR A 51 7.44 -12.97 -1.40
CA THR A 51 6.93 -12.02 -2.39
C THR A 51 7.24 -12.50 -3.80
N LYS A 52 6.29 -12.35 -4.73
CA LYS A 52 6.57 -12.54 -6.15
C LYS A 52 7.59 -11.47 -6.60
N GLU A 53 8.62 -11.90 -7.31
CA GLU A 53 9.57 -10.96 -7.91
C GLU A 53 8.96 -10.30 -9.14
N ARG A 54 9.01 -8.97 -9.19
CA ARG A 54 8.54 -8.21 -10.34
C ARG A 54 9.67 -8.15 -11.37
N ILE A 55 9.52 -8.92 -12.44
CA ILE A 55 10.46 -8.93 -13.57
C ILE A 55 9.78 -8.44 -14.85
N THR A 56 10.60 -7.98 -15.80
CA THR A 56 10.16 -7.62 -17.16
C THR A 56 10.53 -8.76 -18.11
N ILE A 57 9.54 -9.39 -18.73
CA ILE A 57 9.73 -10.43 -19.75
C ILE A 57 8.99 -10.05 -21.03
N ARG A 58 9.46 -10.58 -22.17
CA ARG A 58 8.75 -10.47 -23.45
C ARG A 58 7.97 -11.75 -23.69
N LEU A 59 6.68 -11.62 -23.98
CA LEU A 59 5.79 -12.72 -24.37
C LEU A 59 5.35 -12.50 -25.82
N SER A 60 5.09 -13.60 -26.54
CA SER A 60 4.53 -13.52 -27.88
C SER A 60 3.16 -12.80 -27.87
N PRO A 61 2.83 -12.01 -28.91
CA PRO A 61 1.60 -11.21 -28.94
C PRO A 61 0.32 -12.03 -28.75
N ASP A 62 0.24 -13.19 -29.40
CA ASP A 62 -0.88 -14.14 -29.34
C ASP A 62 -1.13 -14.66 -27.91
N VAL A 63 -0.05 -14.99 -27.18
CA VAL A 63 -0.12 -15.41 -25.78
C VAL A 63 -0.60 -14.25 -24.91
N LEU A 64 -0.04 -13.06 -25.11
CA LEU A 64 -0.40 -11.88 -24.33
C LEU A 64 -1.88 -11.49 -24.54
N GLU A 65 -2.36 -11.51 -25.78
CA GLU A 65 -3.75 -11.22 -26.14
C GLU A 65 -4.71 -12.23 -25.52
N SER A 66 -4.40 -13.52 -25.63
CA SER A 66 -5.21 -14.60 -25.06
C SER A 66 -5.39 -14.43 -23.54
N PHE A 67 -4.32 -14.13 -22.81
CA PHE A 67 -4.43 -13.88 -21.38
C PHE A 67 -5.13 -12.54 -21.09
N ARG A 68 -4.85 -11.45 -21.80
CA ARG A 68 -5.52 -10.16 -21.57
C ARG A 68 -7.03 -10.22 -21.79
N ALA A 69 -7.49 -11.01 -22.76
CA ALA A 69 -8.91 -11.22 -23.03
C ALA A 69 -9.67 -11.82 -21.83
N THR A 70 -8.98 -12.54 -20.94
CA THR A 70 -9.58 -13.07 -19.70
C THR A 70 -9.88 -12.01 -18.64
N GLY A 71 -9.51 -10.75 -18.87
CA GLY A 71 -9.83 -9.61 -18.00
C GLY A 71 -8.97 -9.54 -16.74
N ASN A 72 -9.56 -9.02 -15.66
CA ASN A 72 -8.85 -8.80 -14.39
C ASN A 72 -8.18 -10.07 -13.87
N GLY A 73 -6.94 -9.95 -13.39
CA GLY A 73 -6.15 -11.07 -12.90
C GLY A 73 -5.44 -11.90 -13.97
N TRP A 74 -5.38 -11.45 -15.23
CA TRP A 74 -4.68 -12.19 -16.29
C TRP A 74 -3.21 -12.48 -15.98
N GLN A 75 -2.50 -11.56 -15.32
CA GLN A 75 -1.12 -11.79 -14.88
C GLN A 75 -1.02 -12.92 -13.84
N THR A 76 -1.99 -13.03 -12.94
CA THR A 76 -2.07 -14.15 -11.99
C THR A 76 -2.31 -15.47 -12.71
N ARG A 77 -3.11 -15.46 -13.79
CA ARG A 77 -3.33 -16.65 -14.63
C ARG A 77 -2.08 -17.05 -15.40
N VAL A 78 -1.28 -16.09 -15.88
CA VAL A 78 0.03 -16.38 -16.49
C VAL A 78 0.96 -17.08 -15.49
N ASP A 79 1.10 -16.55 -14.26
CA ASP A 79 1.90 -17.19 -13.20
C ASP A 79 1.39 -18.60 -12.88
N ALA A 80 0.07 -18.80 -12.79
CA ALA A 80 -0.52 -20.11 -12.56
C ALA A 80 -0.22 -21.10 -13.70
N ALA A 81 -0.30 -20.67 -14.96
CA ALA A 81 0.02 -21.49 -16.12
C ALA A 81 1.50 -21.89 -16.15
N LEU A 82 2.41 -20.97 -15.84
CA LEU A 82 3.85 -21.26 -15.77
C LEU A 82 4.16 -22.25 -14.63
N ARG A 83 3.52 -22.10 -13.47
CA ARG A 83 3.64 -23.06 -12.36
C ARG A 83 3.13 -24.44 -12.73
N ASP A 84 2.02 -24.51 -13.48
CA ASP A 84 1.44 -25.78 -13.92
C ASP A 84 2.34 -26.48 -14.94
N TRP A 85 2.87 -25.72 -15.90
CA TRP A 85 3.84 -26.21 -16.87
C TRP A 85 5.08 -26.84 -16.18
N LEU A 86 5.59 -26.20 -15.12
CA LEU A 86 6.73 -26.70 -14.33
C LEU A 86 6.47 -28.01 -13.58
N LYS A 87 5.20 -28.41 -13.37
CA LYS A 87 4.89 -29.73 -12.75
C LYS A 87 5.21 -30.89 -13.69
N THR A 88 5.15 -30.64 -14.99
CA THR A 88 5.26 -31.67 -16.03
C THR A 88 6.51 -31.48 -16.91
N HIS A 89 7.14 -30.31 -16.86
CA HIS A 89 8.30 -29.96 -17.68
C HIS A 89 9.42 -29.38 -16.83
N ALA A 90 10.65 -29.77 -17.14
CA ALA A 90 11.84 -29.16 -16.58
C ALA A 90 12.38 -28.09 -17.57
N PRO A 91 12.58 -26.84 -17.13
CA PRO A 91 13.35 -25.88 -17.91
C PRO A 91 14.79 -26.41 -18.01
N ARG A 92 15.31 -26.48 -19.23
CA ARG A 92 16.69 -26.92 -19.49
C ARG A 92 17.67 -25.77 -19.36
#